data_AF-A0A6C0LNB0-F1
#
_entry.id   AF-A0A6C0LNB0-F1
#
_cell.length_a   1.000
_cell.length_b   1.000
_cell.length_c   1.000
_cell.angle_alpha   90.00
_cell.angle_beta   90.00
_cell.angle_gamma   90.00
#
_symmetry.space_group_name_H-M   'P 1'
#
loop_
_entity.id
_entity.type
_entity.pdbx_description
1 polymer ?
#
loop_
_entity_poly.entity_id
_entity_poly.type
_entity_poly.pdbx_seq_one_letter_code
_entity_poly.pdbx_strand_id
1 'polypeptide(L)'
;MNPLSHYNRSKEPWLPDEAAEVKRRYNDESKNILEIADIHQRTPGCIAYKLQSMAVIPHNRLARGYQAYTMSPLYNEVVQGYRIQKEERQKIKKERDTVKVDKAAKIIENASLYEINSLKGEIHNIKSDIAEMKRDIKELLECMKAVYEFEDAPPPPPNPFD
;
A
#
# COMPACT_ATOMS: atom_id res chain seq x y z
N MET A 1 8.36 39.01 19.54
CA MET A 1 8.39 37.55 19.32
C MET A 1 8.47 37.31 17.83
N ASN A 2 9.40 36.48 17.38
CA ASN A 2 9.69 36.30 15.97
C ASN A 2 8.66 35.37 15.27
N PRO A 3 8.43 35.54 13.95
CA PRO A 3 7.55 34.67 13.16
C PRO A 3 8.13 33.25 13.02
N LEU A 4 7.33 32.26 12.62
CA LEU A 4 7.79 30.87 12.51
C LEU A 4 8.98 30.71 11.55
N SER A 5 9.04 31.51 10.49
CA SER A 5 10.13 31.53 9.51
C SER A 5 11.52 31.83 10.12
N HIS A 6 11.57 32.52 11.25
CA HIS A 6 12.80 32.80 11.98
C HIS A 6 13.43 31.54 12.61
N TYR A 7 12.62 30.54 12.98
CA TYR A 7 13.08 29.35 13.71
C TYR A 7 13.38 28.15 12.80
N ASN A 8 14.26 28.35 11.82
CA ASN A 8 14.60 27.37 10.78
C ASN A 8 15.34 26.13 11.32
N ARG A 9 16.03 26.21 12.45
CA ARG A 9 16.82 25.10 13.03
C ARG A 9 15.99 24.12 13.86
N SER A 10 14.68 24.32 13.96
CA SER A 10 13.82 23.50 14.85
C SER A 10 13.79 22.01 14.51
N LYS A 11 14.13 21.62 13.26
CA LYS A 11 14.17 20.23 12.80
C LYS A 11 15.57 19.61 12.78
N GLU A 12 16.61 20.38 13.07
CA GLU A 12 17.99 19.91 13.08
C GLU A 12 18.28 19.08 14.34
N PRO A 13 19.20 18.10 14.29
CA PRO A 13 19.67 17.42 15.49
C PRO A 13 20.32 18.41 16.48
N TRP A 14 20.27 18.09 17.77
CA TRP A 14 20.92 18.89 18.82
C TRP A 14 22.39 18.51 18.92
N LEU A 15 23.29 19.48 18.81
CA LEU A 15 24.69 19.27 19.13
C LEU A 15 24.88 19.19 20.65
N PRO A 16 25.86 18.40 21.15
CA PRO A 16 26.12 18.28 22.60
C PRO A 16 26.39 19.63 23.27
N ASP A 17 27.23 20.46 22.66
CA ASP A 17 27.60 21.79 23.17
C ASP A 17 26.39 22.74 23.17
N GLU A 18 25.55 22.65 22.14
CA GLU A 18 24.32 23.43 22.04
C GLU A 18 23.34 23.08 23.18
N ALA A 19 23.21 21.79 23.49
CA ALA A 19 22.34 21.31 24.56
C ALA A 19 22.84 21.74 25.95
N ALA A 20 24.16 21.68 26.17
CA ALA A 20 24.78 22.18 27.39
C ALA A 20 24.53 23.68 27.57
N GLU A 21 24.64 24.45 26.49
CA GLU A 21 24.41 25.88 26.49
C GLU A 21 22.94 26.25 26.78
N VAL A 22 21.97 25.49 26.23
CA VAL A 22 20.55 25.65 26.58
C VAL A 22 20.33 25.44 28.07
N LYS A 23 20.95 24.41 28.66
CA LYS A 23 20.86 24.14 30.10
C LYS A 23 21.49 25.26 30.92
N ARG A 24 22.68 25.73 30.53
CA ARG A 24 23.40 26.83 31.19
C ARG A 24 22.56 28.10 31.22
N ARG A 25 22.04 28.53 30.06
CA ARG A 25 21.20 29.73 29.94
C ARG A 25 19.92 29.64 30.76
N TYR A 26 19.33 28.44 30.82
CA TYR A 26 18.10 28.23 31.57
C TYR A 26 18.33 28.19 33.09
N ASN A 27 19.44 27.62 33.58
CA ASN A 27 19.67 27.50 35.02
C ASN A 27 20.44 28.70 35.58
N ASP A 28 21.54 29.07 34.93
CA ASP A 28 22.53 30.00 35.49
C ASP A 28 22.15 31.44 35.16
N GLU A 29 21.76 31.69 33.91
CA GLU A 29 21.36 33.04 33.45
C GLU A 29 19.89 33.33 33.68
N SER A 30 19.13 32.37 34.22
CA SER A 30 17.71 32.52 34.47
C SER A 30 16.91 32.99 33.23
N LYS A 31 17.32 32.63 32.01
CA LYS A 31 16.60 33.00 30.77
C LYS A 31 15.33 32.20 30.56
N ASN A 32 14.33 32.82 29.94
CA ASN A 32 13.09 32.17 29.57
C ASN A 32 13.22 31.42 28.23
N ILE A 33 12.25 30.55 27.92
CA ILE A 33 12.30 29.74 26.69
C ILE A 33 12.18 30.55 25.39
N LEU A 34 11.68 31.79 25.44
CA LEU A 34 11.55 32.68 24.29
C LEU A 34 12.92 33.28 23.95
N GLU A 35 13.64 33.76 24.97
CA GLU A 35 14.99 34.29 24.83
C GLU A 35 15.96 33.20 24.34
N ILE A 36 15.88 32.01 24.92
CA ILE A 36 16.70 30.87 24.50
C ILE A 36 16.34 30.45 23.06
N ALA A 37 15.05 30.48 22.71
CA ALA A 37 14.58 30.17 21.35
C ALA A 37 15.18 31.11 20.31
N ASP A 38 15.21 32.41 20.60
CA ASP A 38 15.77 33.42 19.71
C ASP A 38 17.28 33.23 19.51
N ILE A 39 18.03 32.89 20.57
CA ILE A 39 19.48 32.66 20.47
C ILE A 39 19.81 31.41 19.63
N HIS A 40 19.02 30.34 19.78
CA HIS A 40 19.27 29.08 19.10
C HIS A 40 18.57 28.96 17.73
N GLN A 41 17.73 29.93 17.37
CA GLN A 41 16.87 29.90 16.18
C GLN A 41 16.00 28.62 16.11
N ARG A 42 15.51 28.18 17.28
CA ARG A 42 14.60 27.04 17.43
C ARG A 42 13.34 27.49 18.15
N THR A 43 12.18 26.90 17.83
CA THR A 43 10.93 27.35 18.46
C THR A 43 10.97 27.19 19.99
N PRO A 44 10.25 28.03 20.76
CA PRO A 44 10.16 27.90 22.21
C PRO A 44 9.66 26.52 22.67
N GLY A 45 8.77 25.90 21.88
CA GLY A 45 8.32 24.53 22.11
C GLY A 45 9.46 23.50 22.04
N CYS A 46 10.38 23.63 21.06
CA CYS A 46 11.57 22.80 20.95
C CYS A 46 12.51 22.98 22.15
N ILE A 47 12.72 24.22 22.60
CA ILE A 47 13.54 24.50 23.80
C ILE A 47 12.93 23.82 25.04
N ALA A 48 11.63 24.00 25.27
CA ALA A 48 10.93 23.41 26.41
C ALA A 48 11.00 21.87 26.41
N TYR A 49 10.84 21.25 25.24
CA TYR A 49 10.99 19.81 25.09
C TYR A 49 12.43 19.35 25.35
N LYS A 50 13.42 20.10 24.86
CA LYS A 50 14.83 19.78 25.09
C LYS A 50 15.19 19.85 26.57
N LEU A 51 14.73 20.87 27.29
CA LEU A 51 14.90 21.00 28.74
C LEU A 51 14.31 19.81 29.50
N GLN A 52 13.13 19.34 29.10
CA GLN A 52 12.52 18.13 29.66
C GLN A 52 13.37 16.89 29.39
N SER A 53 13.85 16.70 28.16
CA SER A 53 14.68 15.54 27.79
C SER A 53 16.02 15.48 28.54
N MET A 54 16.53 16.64 28.98
CA MET A 54 17.76 16.76 29.78
C MET A 54 17.50 16.72 31.29
N ALA A 55 16.26 16.43 31.70
CA ALA A 55 15.81 16.44 33.09
C ALA A 55 16.09 17.76 33.85
N VAL A 56 16.14 18.88 33.13
CA VAL A 56 16.24 20.23 33.74
C VAL A 56 14.91 20.66 34.32
N ILE A 57 13.81 20.25 33.66
CA ILE A 57 12.44 20.45 34.13
C ILE A 57 11.68 19.12 34.02
N PRO A 58 10.70 18.87 34.89
CA PRO A 58 9.94 17.61 34.86
C PRO A 58 8.98 17.53 33.66
N HIS A 59 8.40 18.67 33.24
CA HIS A 59 7.45 18.73 32.14
C HIS A 59 7.63 20.01 31.32
N ASN A 60 7.56 19.93 30.00
CA ASN A 60 7.80 21.07 29.08
C ASN A 60 6.89 22.29 29.34
N ARG A 61 5.64 22.06 29.74
CA ARG A 61 4.67 23.11 30.10
C ARG A 61 5.06 23.96 31.32
N LEU A 62 5.99 23.48 32.14
CA LEU A 62 6.47 24.15 33.34
C LEU A 62 7.70 25.02 33.06
N ALA A 63 8.15 25.09 31.81
CA ALA A 63 9.29 25.90 31.45
C ALA A 63 9.00 27.40 31.66
N ARG A 64 10.00 28.15 32.13
CA ARG A 64 9.88 29.60 32.34
C ARG A 64 9.59 30.30 31.01
N GLY A 65 8.50 31.07 30.94
CA GLY A 65 8.01 31.71 29.72
C GLY A 65 7.07 30.85 28.86
N TYR A 66 6.73 29.62 29.27
CA TYR A 66 5.82 28.76 28.51
C TYR A 66 4.42 29.35 28.35
N GLN A 67 3.88 29.98 29.39
CA GLN A 67 2.56 30.61 29.32
C GLN A 67 2.53 31.78 28.31
N ALA A 68 3.56 32.63 28.32
CA ALA A 68 3.72 33.69 27.33
C ALA A 68 3.85 33.14 25.90
N TYR A 69 4.55 32.00 25.73
CA TYR A 69 4.58 31.29 24.45
C TYR A 69 3.18 30.84 24.02
N THR A 70 2.38 30.20 24.90
CA THR A 70 1.03 29.72 24.52
C THR A 70 0.05 30.82 24.14
N MET A 71 0.23 32.04 24.66
CA MET A 71 -0.59 33.20 24.33
C MET A 71 -0.12 33.91 23.05
N SER A 72 0.99 33.47 22.45
CA SER A 72 1.57 34.14 21.29
C SER A 72 0.91 33.74 19.97
N PRO A 73 0.92 34.62 18.95
CA PRO A 73 0.53 34.26 17.59
C PRO A 73 1.36 33.11 17.01
N LEU A 74 2.66 33.04 17.35
CA LEU A 74 3.56 31.97 16.91
C LEU A 74 3.05 30.59 17.35
N TYR A 75 2.55 30.46 18.58
CA TYR A 75 2.02 29.19 19.06
C TYR A 75 0.83 28.73 18.22
N ASN A 76 -0.07 29.66 17.87
CA ASN A 76 -1.20 29.36 16.98
C ASN A 76 -0.71 28.93 15.60
N GLU A 77 0.29 29.61 15.02
CA GLU A 77 0.88 29.26 13.72
C GLU A 77 1.48 27.84 13.74
N VAL A 78 2.26 27.51 14.77
CA VAL A 78 2.86 26.18 14.95
C VAL A 78 1.78 25.10 15.10
N VAL A 79 0.76 25.35 15.91
CA VAL A 79 -0.34 24.39 16.15
C VAL A 79 -1.17 24.18 14.89
N GLN A 80 -1.53 25.24 14.17
CA GLN A 80 -2.27 25.13 12.91
C GLN A 80 -1.44 24.40 11.83
N GLY A 81 -0.14 24.72 11.73
CA GLY A 81 0.77 24.00 10.83
C GLY A 81 0.85 22.50 11.13
N TYR A 82 0.82 22.10 12.40
CA TYR A 82 0.76 20.69 12.79
C TYR A 82 -0.56 20.03 12.41
N ARG A 83 -1.69 20.72 12.55
CA ARG A 83 -3.02 20.21 12.15
C ARG A 83 -3.08 19.92 10.66
N ILE A 84 -2.65 20.86 9.82
CA ILE A 84 -2.61 20.71 8.36
C ILE A 84 -1.74 19.51 7.97
N GLN A 85 -0.50 19.44 8.48
CA GLN A 85 0.39 18.31 8.21
C GLN A 85 -0.20 16.96 8.65
N LYS A 86 -0.94 16.92 9.78
CA LYS A 86 -1.60 15.70 10.25
C LYS A 86 -2.71 15.27 9.28
N GLU A 87 -3.51 16.21 8.80
CA GLU A 87 -4.59 15.93 7.83
C GLU A 87 -4.02 15.46 6.49
N GLU A 88 -2.95 16.09 5.99
CA GLU A 88 -2.24 15.65 4.78
C GLU A 88 -1.68 14.23 4.93
N ARG A 89 -1.01 13.92 6.05
CA ARG A 89 -0.53 12.56 6.33
C ARG A 89 -1.65 11.53 6.36
N GLN A 90 -2.82 11.90 6.86
CA GLN A 90 -3.99 11.00 6.86
C GLN A 90 -4.54 10.78 5.46
N LYS A 91 -4.59 11.82 4.61
CA LYS A 91 -5.00 11.70 3.20
C LYS A 91 -4.05 10.78 2.43
N ILE A 92 -2.74 11.02 2.53
CA ILE A 92 -1.70 10.19 1.90
C ILE A 92 -1.81 8.73 2.34
N LYS A 93 -2.08 8.48 3.63
CA LYS A 93 -2.26 7.11 4.13
C LYS A 93 -3.46 6.42 3.48
N LYS A 94 -4.62 7.11 3.43
CA LYS A 94 -5.84 6.58 2.79
C LYS A 94 -5.60 6.28 1.31
N GLU A 95 -4.99 7.20 0.57
CA GLU A 95 -4.65 7.01 -0.85
C GLU A 95 -3.69 5.84 -1.06
N ARG A 96 -2.70 5.66 -0.19
CA ARG A 96 -1.80 4.50 -0.27
C ARG A 96 -2.53 3.19 -0.03
N ASP A 97 -3.47 3.16 0.90
CA ASP A 97 -4.23 1.96 1.21
C ASP A 97 -5.21 1.62 0.09
N THR A 98 -5.84 2.60 -0.57
CA THR A 98 -6.67 2.36 -1.78
C THR A 98 -5.85 1.79 -2.94
N VAL A 99 -4.66 2.35 -3.21
CA VAL A 99 -3.78 1.86 -4.29
C VAL A 99 -3.34 0.40 -4.06
N LYS A 100 -3.13 -0.01 -2.81
CA LYS A 100 -2.80 -1.41 -2.49
C LYS A 100 -3.96 -2.35 -2.79
N VAL A 101 -5.18 -1.95 -2.46
CA VAL A 101 -6.39 -2.73 -2.74
C VAL A 101 -6.56 -2.88 -4.25
N ASP A 102 -6.42 -1.80 -5.02
CA ASP A 102 -6.54 -1.84 -6.48
C ASP A 102 -5.47 -2.75 -7.13
N LYS A 103 -4.25 -2.72 -6.59
CA LYS A 103 -3.17 -3.61 -7.07
C LYS A 103 -3.47 -5.07 -6.77
N ALA A 104 -4.00 -5.38 -5.58
CA ALA A 104 -4.38 -6.74 -5.23
C ALA A 104 -5.53 -7.25 -6.12
N ALA A 105 -6.53 -6.41 -6.37
CA ALA A 105 -7.65 -6.74 -7.26
C ALA A 105 -7.17 -7.08 -8.68
N LYS A 106 -6.26 -6.27 -9.25
CA LYS A 106 -5.67 -6.53 -10.58
C LYS A 106 -4.87 -7.84 -10.66
N ILE A 107 -4.19 -8.22 -9.58
CA ILE A 107 -3.45 -9.49 -9.54
C ILE A 107 -4.42 -10.67 -9.57
N ILE A 108 -5.51 -10.60 -8.80
CA ILE A 108 -6.55 -11.63 -8.78
C ILE A 108 -7.23 -11.74 -10.15
N GLU A 109 -7.59 -10.61 -10.77
CA GLU A 109 -8.20 -10.58 -12.11
C GLU A 109 -7.30 -11.23 -13.17
N ASN A 110 -6.00 -10.92 -13.16
CA ASN A 110 -5.04 -11.53 -14.08
C ASN A 110 -4.88 -13.04 -13.85
N ALA A 111 -4.88 -13.50 -12.60
CA ALA A 111 -4.82 -14.92 -12.29
C ALA A 111 -6.07 -15.66 -12.80
N SER A 112 -7.25 -15.10 -12.60
CA SER A 112 -8.50 -15.64 -13.14
C SER A 112 -8.51 -15.67 -14.68
N LEU A 113 -7.93 -14.67 -15.33
CA LEU A 113 -7.83 -14.66 -16.80
C LEU A 113 -6.94 -15.80 -17.33
N TYR A 114 -5.85 -16.12 -16.63
CA TYR A 114 -5.00 -17.25 -16.97
C TYR A 114 -5.77 -18.57 -16.87
N GLU A 115 -6.51 -18.77 -15.78
CA GLU A 115 -7.32 -19.97 -15.55
C GLU A 115 -8.41 -20.13 -16.61
N ILE A 116 -9.12 -19.05 -16.97
CA ILE A 116 -10.11 -19.05 -18.05
C ILE A 116 -9.49 -19.46 -19.39
N ASN A 117 -8.29 -18.96 -19.70
CA ASN A 117 -7.61 -19.30 -20.95
C ASN A 117 -7.16 -20.77 -20.98
N SER A 118 -6.71 -21.32 -19.84
CA SER A 118 -6.42 -22.76 -19.71
C SER A 118 -7.66 -23.60 -19.99
N LEU A 119 -8.77 -23.29 -19.31
CA LEU A 119 -10.05 -24.00 -19.50
C LEU A 119 -10.58 -23.90 -20.93
N LYS A 120 -10.40 -22.76 -21.61
CA LYS A 120 -10.74 -22.63 -23.03
C LYS A 120 -9.93 -23.58 -23.92
N GLY A 121 -8.65 -23.77 -23.62
CA GLY A 121 -7.79 -24.74 -24.32
C GLY A 121 -8.25 -26.18 -24.11
N GLU A 122 -8.54 -26.55 -22.86
CA GLU A 122 -9.08 -27.88 -22.52
C GLU A 122 -10.41 -28.16 -23.23
N ILE A 123 -11.32 -27.19 -23.26
CA ILE A 123 -12.59 -27.29 -24.00
C ILE A 123 -12.35 -27.48 -25.51
N HIS A 124 -11.35 -26.81 -26.08
CA HIS A 124 -11.01 -26.97 -27.49
C HIS A 124 -10.55 -28.40 -27.79
N ASN A 125 -9.69 -28.97 -26.93
CA ASN A 125 -9.22 -30.35 -27.06
C ASN A 125 -10.38 -31.34 -26.96
N ILE A 126 -11.24 -31.20 -25.93
CA ILE A 126 -12.43 -32.05 -25.76
C ILE A 126 -13.34 -31.98 -27.00
N LYS A 127 -13.53 -30.79 -27.59
CA LYS A 127 -14.32 -30.64 -28.82
C LYS A 127 -13.70 -31.39 -30.00
N SER A 128 -12.37 -31.42 -30.10
CA SER A 128 -11.65 -32.19 -31.13
C SER A 128 -11.86 -33.68 -30.95
N ASP A 129 -11.66 -34.19 -29.72
CA ASP A 129 -11.82 -35.61 -29.39
C ASP A 129 -13.26 -36.08 -29.67
N ILE A 130 -14.26 -35.27 -29.32
CA ILE A 130 -15.68 -35.55 -29.65
C ILE A 130 -15.90 -35.61 -31.17
N ALA A 131 -15.22 -34.78 -31.95
CA ALA A 131 -15.35 -34.78 -33.41
C ALA A 131 -14.68 -36.01 -34.05
N GLU A 132 -13.59 -36.51 -33.46
CA GLU A 132 -12.95 -37.77 -33.83
C GLU A 132 -13.85 -38.96 -33.48
N MET A 133 -14.31 -39.05 -32.23
CA MET A 133 -15.24 -40.11 -31.81
C MET A 133 -16.49 -40.18 -32.69
N LYS A 134 -17.03 -39.02 -33.11
CA LYS A 134 -18.17 -38.98 -34.04
C LYS A 134 -17.85 -39.56 -35.42
N ARG A 135 -16.62 -39.40 -35.91
CA ARG A 135 -16.17 -40.02 -37.16
C ARG A 135 -16.05 -41.53 -36.99
N ASP A 136 -15.38 -41.97 -35.93
CA ASP A 136 -15.19 -43.40 -35.64
C ASP A 136 -16.53 -44.14 -35.48
N ILE A 137 -17.49 -43.55 -34.76
CA ILE A 137 -18.85 -44.10 -34.62
C ILE A 137 -19.54 -44.22 -35.99
N LYS A 138 -19.36 -43.24 -36.88
CA LYS A 138 -19.96 -43.27 -38.21
C LYS A 138 -19.36 -44.40 -39.06
N GLU A 139 -18.04 -44.56 -39.04
CA GLU A 139 -17.34 -45.63 -39.74
C GLU A 139 -17.76 -47.01 -39.22
N LEU A 140 -17.84 -47.20 -37.90
CA LEU A 140 -18.33 -48.45 -37.30
C LEU A 140 -19.76 -48.79 -37.74
N LEU A 141 -20.65 -47.80 -37.80
CA LEU A 141 -22.02 -48.00 -38.28
C LEU A 141 -22.06 -48.38 -39.76
N GLU A 142 -21.19 -47.83 -40.59
CA GLU A 142 -21.06 -48.21 -42.01
C GLU A 142 -20.53 -49.66 -42.14
N CYS A 143 -19.52 -50.05 -41.38
CA CYS A 143 -19.02 -51.42 -41.34
C CYS A 143 -20.10 -52.42 -40.90
N MET A 144 -20.86 -52.10 -39.85
CA MET A 144 -21.95 -52.96 -39.38
C MET A 144 -23.03 -53.15 -40.45
N LYS A 145 -23.42 -52.09 -41.17
CA LYS A 145 -24.39 -52.20 -42.28
C LYS A 145 -23.89 -53.12 -43.39
N ALA A 146 -22.61 -53.00 -43.76
CA ALA A 146 -22.03 -53.86 -44.79
C ALA A 146 -22.02 -55.35 -44.40
N VAL A 147 -21.84 -55.68 -43.11
CA VAL A 147 -21.93 -57.06 -42.62
C VAL A 147 -23.36 -57.61 -42.77
N TYR A 148 -24.37 -56.83 -42.38
CA TYR A 148 -25.78 -57.25 -42.55
C TYR A 148 -26.17 -57.42 -44.02
N GLU A 149 -25.72 -56.53 -44.91
CA GLU A 149 -25.96 -56.67 -46.36
C GLU A 149 -25.32 -57.93 -46.97
N PHE A 150 -24.22 -58.41 -46.38
CA PHE A 150 -23.56 -59.65 -46.80
C PHE A 150 -24.31 -60.91 -46.33
N GLU A 151 -24.87 -60.90 -45.11
CA GLU A 151 -25.63 -62.03 -44.56
C GLU A 151 -27.00 -62.22 -45.24
N ASP A 152 -27.63 -61.14 -45.69
CA ASP A 152 -28.91 -61.19 -46.42
C ASP A 152 -28.75 -61.46 -47.94
N ALA A 153 -27.53 -61.74 -48.42
CA ALA A 153 -27.29 -62.02 -49.83
C ALA A 153 -27.92 -63.37 -50.25
N PRO A 154 -28.67 -63.42 -51.38
CA PRO A 154 -29.33 -64.65 -51.82
C PRO A 154 -28.29 -65.76 -52.09
N PRO A 155 -28.62 -67.04 -51.82
CA PRO A 155 -27.70 -68.14 -52.03
C PRO A 155 -27.21 -68.17 -53.48
N PRO A 156 -25.95 -68.57 -53.71
CA PRO A 156 -25.39 -68.62 -55.05
C PRO A 156 -26.28 -69.48 -55.95
N PRO A 157 -26.47 -69.10 -57.23
CA PRO A 157 -27.29 -69.86 -58.15
C PRO A 157 -26.77 -71.31 -58.23
N PRO A 158 -27.66 -72.31 -58.36
CA PRO A 158 -27.25 -73.71 -58.44
C PRO A 158 -26.21 -73.88 -59.55
N ASN A 159 -25.16 -74.63 -59.24
CA ASN A 159 -24.08 -74.92 -60.17
C ASN A 159 -24.66 -75.56 -61.44
N PRO A 160 -24.44 -74.98 -62.64
CA PRO A 160 -25.01 -75.51 -63.88
C PRO A 160 -24.39 -76.85 -64.32
N PHE A 161 -23.48 -77.42 -63.52
CA PHE A 161 -22.80 -78.69 -63.78
C PHE A 161 -23.03 -79.77 -62.71
N ASP A 162 -23.95 -79.56 -61.76
CA ASP A 162 -24.42 -80.59 -60.81
C ASP A 162 -25.78 -81.17 -61.22
#